data_AF-A0A932HYH3-F1
#
_entry.id   AF-A0A932HYH3-F1
#
_cell.length_a   1.000
_cell.length_b   1.000
_cell.length_c   1.000
_cell.angle_alpha   90.00
_cell.angle_beta   90.00
_cell.angle_gamma   90.00
#
_symmetry.space_group_name_H-M   'P 1'
#
loop_
_entity.id
_entity.type
_entity.pdbx_description
1 polymer ?
#
loop_
_entity_poly.entity_id
_entity_poly.type
_entity_poly.pdbx_seq_one_letter_code
_entity_poly.pdbx_strand_id
1 'polypeptide(L)'
;MAMQYRDLSDKLSFGGQPTAEELQELAKKGVKTIINVRDANEEEVHLPPGQEKDLIESLGMNYVNIPLTAQTIAEESAAQVNRAIADAKREGPVFVH
;
A
#
# COMPACT_ATOMS: atom_id res chain seq x y z
N MET A 1 -7.18 -13.85 -11.09
CA MET A 1 -5.97 -13.52 -11.90
C MET A 1 -4.80 -13.43 -10.94
N ALA A 2 -3.60 -13.82 -11.36
CA ALA A 2 -2.46 -13.90 -10.45
C ALA A 2 -1.99 -12.51 -10.00
N MET A 3 -1.76 -12.40 -8.69
CA MET A 3 -1.19 -11.27 -7.97
C MET A 3 0.05 -10.74 -8.72
N GLN A 4 -0.03 -9.56 -9.34
CA GLN A 4 1.13 -8.89 -9.97
C GLN A 4 1.75 -7.93 -8.98
N TYR A 5 2.42 -8.48 -7.96
CA TYR A 5 3.27 -7.72 -7.07
C TYR A 5 4.70 -8.24 -7.15
N ARG A 6 5.65 -7.32 -7.09
CA ARG A 6 7.09 -7.58 -7.04
C ARG A 6 7.56 -7.33 -5.62
N ASP A 7 8.16 -8.35 -5.03
CA ASP A 7 8.94 -8.19 -3.83
C ASP A 7 10.24 -7.46 -4.19
N LEU A 8 10.43 -6.25 -3.66
CA LEU A 8 11.71 -5.54 -3.75
C LEU A 8 12.68 -5.97 -2.65
N SER A 9 12.18 -6.47 -1.52
CA SER A 9 12.99 -7.03 -0.43
C SER A 9 12.13 -7.90 0.49
N ASP A 10 12.73 -8.65 1.41
CA ASP A 10 12.03 -9.49 2.41
C ASP A 10 10.98 -8.75 3.26
N LYS A 11 11.01 -7.41 3.26
CA LYS A 11 10.10 -6.54 4.01
C LYS A 11 9.37 -5.52 3.13
N LEU A 12 9.47 -5.62 1.80
CA LEU A 12 8.86 -4.65 0.91
C LEU A 12 8.38 -5.29 -0.38
N SER A 13 7.10 -5.09 -0.64
CA SER A 13 6.38 -5.62 -1.77
C SER A 13 5.64 -4.48 -2.46
N PHE A 14 5.65 -4.46 -3.80
CA PHE A 14 4.92 -3.47 -4.60
C PHE A 14 3.99 -4.16 -5.56
N GLY A 15 2.72 -3.79 -5.64
CA GLY A 15 1.77 -4.41 -6.54
C GLY A 15 0.78 -3.45 -7.16
N GLY A 16 -0.11 -3.99 -7.98
CA GLY A 16 -1.34 -3.29 -8.35
C GLY A 16 -2.31 -3.20 -7.16
N GLN A 17 -3.46 -2.56 -7.40
CA GLN A 17 -4.52 -2.42 -6.40
C GLN A 17 -4.94 -3.80 -5.86
N PRO A 18 -4.81 -4.05 -4.54
CA PRO A 18 -5.19 -5.32 -3.96
C PRO A 18 -6.72 -5.43 -3.84
N THR A 19 -7.21 -6.65 -4.00
CA THR A 19 -8.58 -7.04 -3.66
C THR A 19 -8.70 -7.34 -2.16
N ALA A 20 -9.93 -7.44 -1.66
CA ALA A 20 -10.19 -7.79 -0.26
C ALA A 20 -9.56 -9.14 0.15
N GLU A 21 -9.56 -10.13 -0.74
CA GLU A 21 -8.95 -11.44 -0.50
C GLU A 21 -7.42 -11.31 -0.42
N GLU A 22 -6.80 -10.51 -1.28
CA GLU A 22 -5.36 -10.26 -1.27
C GLU A 22 -4.91 -9.51 -0.01
N LEU A 23 -5.71 -8.56 0.49
CA LEU A 23 -5.45 -7.89 1.77
C LEU A 23 -5.46 -8.88 2.94
N GLN A 24 -6.37 -9.85 2.94
CA GLN A 24 -6.38 -10.92 3.95
C GLN A 24 -5.15 -11.82 3.83
N GLU A 25 -4.69 -12.11 2.61
CA GLU A 25 -3.45 -12.87 2.41
C GLU A 25 -2.21 -12.09 2.88
N LEU A 26 -2.15 -10.79 2.63
CA LEU A 26 -1.08 -9.91 3.11
C LEU A 26 -1.03 -9.87 4.64
N ALA A 27 -2.18 -9.77 5.30
CA ALA A 27 -2.28 -9.86 6.76
C ALA A 27 -1.77 -11.23 7.28
N LYS A 28 -2.15 -12.33 6.62
CA LYS A 28 -1.65 -13.68 6.95
C LYS A 28 -0.15 -13.85 6.73
N LYS A 29 0.43 -13.16 5.73
CA LYS A 29 1.88 -13.09 5.49
C LYS A 29 2.63 -12.24 6.53
N GLY A 30 1.90 -11.56 7.41
CA GLY A 30 2.47 -10.75 8.48
C GLY A 30 2.78 -9.31 8.06
N VAL A 31 2.24 -8.85 6.92
CA VAL A 31 2.32 -7.44 6.52
C VAL A 31 1.70 -6.57 7.60
N LYS A 32 2.37 -5.46 7.91
CA LYS A 32 1.96 -4.51 8.96
C LYS A 32 1.44 -3.20 8.40
N THR A 33 1.88 -2.83 7.21
CA THR A 33 1.53 -1.53 6.64
C THR A 33 1.26 -1.65 5.14
N ILE A 34 0.15 -1.06 4.71
CA ILE A 34 -0.22 -0.87 3.32
C ILE A 34 -0.09 0.62 3.00
N ILE A 35 0.69 0.93 1.96
CA ILE A 35 0.89 2.31 1.48
C ILE A 35 0.23 2.43 0.11
N ASN A 36 -0.86 3.21 0.04
CA ASN A 36 -1.53 3.55 -1.20
C ASN A 36 -0.91 4.83 -1.78
N VAL A 37 -0.27 4.74 -2.94
CA VAL A 37 0.33 5.88 -3.63
C VAL A 37 -0.56 6.50 -4.72
N ARG A 38 -1.77 5.97 -4.92
CA ARG A 38 -2.72 6.53 -5.88
C ARG A 38 -3.34 7.83 -5.39
N ASP A 39 -3.65 8.68 -6.35
CA ASP A 39 -4.47 9.86 -6.09
C ASP A 39 -5.88 9.44 -5.67
N ALA A 40 -6.46 10.13 -4.69
CA ALA A 40 -7.81 9.84 -4.22
C ALA A 40 -8.90 10.06 -5.29
N ASN A 41 -8.56 10.71 -6.41
CA ASN A 41 -9.43 10.91 -7.56
C ASN A 41 -9.19 9.90 -8.71
N GLU A 42 -8.21 9.00 -8.59
CA GLU A 42 -8.06 7.92 -9.58
C GLU A 42 -9.18 6.88 -9.41
N GLU A 43 -9.76 6.42 -10.52
CA GLU A 43 -10.74 5.34 -10.49
C GLU A 43 -10.10 4.07 -9.89
N GLU A 44 -10.67 3.64 -8.78
CA GLU A 44 -10.32 2.40 -8.12
C GLU A 44 -11.09 1.24 -8.73
N VAL A 45 -10.34 0.24 -9.17
CA VAL A 45 -10.82 -0.92 -9.94
C VAL A 45 -11.45 -1.98 -9.03
N HIS A 46 -11.04 -2.03 -7.75
CA HIS A 46 -11.40 -3.13 -6.84
C HIS A 46 -12.14 -2.71 -5.58
N LEU A 47 -11.62 -1.75 -4.81
CA LEU A 47 -12.22 -1.28 -3.56
C LEU A 47 -12.11 0.24 -3.50
N PRO A 48 -13.17 0.98 -3.09
CA PRO A 48 -13.10 2.40 -2.74
C PRO A 48 -12.12 2.67 -1.58
N PRO A 49 -11.54 3.89 -1.43
CA PRO A 49 -10.42 4.09 -0.52
C PRO A 49 -10.85 3.96 0.95
N GLY A 50 -12.11 4.34 1.24
CA GLY A 50 -12.71 4.18 2.55
C GLY A 50 -12.93 2.71 2.93
N GLN A 51 -13.40 1.88 2.00
CA GLN A 51 -13.62 0.46 2.25
C GLN A 51 -12.30 -0.31 2.35
N GLU A 52 -11.32 0.07 1.54
CA GLU A 52 -9.97 -0.48 1.63
C GLU A 52 -9.35 -0.19 3.00
N LYS A 53 -9.37 1.08 3.43
CA LYS A 53 -8.87 1.48 4.74
C LYS A 53 -9.54 0.70 5.88
N ASP A 54 -10.87 0.68 5.90
CA ASP A 54 -11.63 0.00 6.96
C ASP A 54 -11.29 -1.50 7.03
N LEU A 55 -11.13 -2.15 5.87
CA LEU A 55 -10.74 -3.55 5.79
C LEU A 55 -9.30 -3.76 6.31
N ILE A 56 -8.34 -2.92 5.89
CA ILE A 56 -6.93 -3.02 6.32
C ILE A 56 -6.83 -2.84 7.83
N GLU A 57 -7.50 -1.84 8.39
CA GLU A 57 -7.54 -1.59 9.83
C GLU A 57 -8.23 -2.76 10.57
N SER A 58 -9.31 -3.32 10.03
CA SER A 58 -9.98 -4.50 10.61
C SER A 58 -9.11 -5.76 10.64
N LEU A 59 -8.14 -5.87 9.72
CA LEU A 59 -7.16 -6.95 9.66
C LEU A 59 -5.95 -6.72 10.58
N GLY A 60 -5.94 -5.61 11.33
CA GLY A 60 -4.86 -5.25 12.26
C GLY A 60 -3.61 -4.73 11.56
N MET A 61 -3.77 -4.18 10.35
CA MET A 61 -2.72 -3.53 9.58
C MET A 61 -2.92 -2.00 9.57
N ASN A 62 -1.85 -1.26 9.28
CA ASN A 62 -1.88 0.19 9.14
C ASN A 62 -2.11 0.57 7.66
N TYR A 63 -3.00 1.52 7.41
CA TYR A 63 -3.22 2.11 6.08
C TYR A 63 -2.62 3.51 6.01
N VAL A 64 -1.83 3.77 4.97
CA VAL A 64 -1.20 5.07 4.73
C VAL A 64 -1.44 5.46 3.27
N ASN A 65 -2.14 6.56 3.01
CA ASN A 65 -2.31 7.07 1.64
C ASN A 65 -1.41 8.28 1.40
N ILE A 66 -0.54 8.19 0.40
CA ILE A 66 0.40 9.24 -0.03
C ILE A 66 0.21 9.45 -1.53
N PRO A 67 -0.75 10.29 -1.95
CA PRO A 67 -1.11 10.44 -3.35
C PRO A 67 0.06 10.98 -4.19
N LEU A 68 0.47 10.22 -5.22
CA LEU A 68 1.43 10.64 -6.23
C LEU A 68 0.69 11.12 -7.47
N THR A 69 0.64 12.43 -7.69
CA THR A 69 0.10 12.97 -8.95
C THR A 69 1.20 13.04 -10.01
N ALA A 70 0.87 12.78 -11.28
CA ALA A 70 1.83 12.85 -12.40
C ALA A 70 2.48 14.25 -12.57
N GLN A 71 1.81 15.30 -12.11
CA GLN A 71 2.34 16.68 -12.06
C GLN A 71 3.32 16.90 -10.89
N THR A 72 3.31 15.99 -9.92
CA THR A 72 4.07 16.02 -8.66
C THR A 72 4.84 14.71 -8.49
N ILE A 73 5.45 14.21 -9.58
CA ILE A 73 6.76 13.52 -9.49
C ILE A 73 7.81 14.57 -9.06
N ALA A 74 7.47 15.39 -8.08
CA ALA A 74 8.37 16.24 -7.36
C ALA A 74 9.06 15.32 -6.37
N GLU A 75 10.37 15.45 -6.27
CA GLU A 75 11.22 14.66 -5.38
C GLU A 75 10.68 14.61 -3.93
N GLU A 76 9.88 15.59 -3.51
CA GLU A 76 9.19 15.62 -2.23
C GLU A 76 8.21 14.46 -2.00
N SER A 77 7.37 14.12 -2.97
CA SER A 77 6.39 13.04 -2.83
C SER A 77 7.09 11.68 -2.79
N ALA A 78 8.13 11.51 -3.62
CA ALA A 78 8.98 10.32 -3.57
C ALA A 78 9.75 10.21 -2.25
N ALA A 79 10.23 11.34 -1.70
CA ALA A 79 10.87 11.37 -0.39
C ALA A 79 9.88 11.03 0.74
N GLN A 80 8.62 11.46 0.63
CA GLN A 80 7.58 11.12 1.61
C GLN A 80 7.23 9.63 1.59
N VAL A 81 7.05 9.04 0.40
CA VAL A 81 6.84 7.59 0.26
C VAL A 81 8.05 6.82 0.79
N ASN A 82 9.28 7.23 0.46
CA ASN A 82 10.49 6.58 0.98
C ASN A 82 10.58 6.65 2.51
N ARG A 83 10.24 7.79 3.12
CA ARG A 83 10.20 7.93 4.59
C ARG A 83 9.14 7.01 5.20
N ALA A 84 7.92 7.00 4.65
CA ALA A 84 6.85 6.15 5.14
C ALA A 84 7.21 4.66 5.05
N ILE A 85 7.84 4.24 3.94
CA ILE A 85 8.36 2.87 3.79
C ILE A 85 9.44 2.59 4.82
N ALA A 86 10.39 3.50 5.03
CA ALA A 86 11.49 3.32 5.98
C ALA A 86 10.98 3.18 7.42
N ASP A 87 10.01 3.99 7.82
CA ASP A 87 9.39 3.93 9.15
C ASP A 87 8.57 2.65 9.31
N ALA A 88 7.70 2.33 8.34
CA ALA A 88 6.86 1.14 8.38
C ALA A 88 7.69 -0.17 8.38
N LYS A 89 8.83 -0.20 7.68
CA LYS A 89 9.79 -1.32 7.69
C LYS A 89 10.35 -1.64 9.07
N ARG A 90 10.33 -0.70 10.01
CA ARG A 90 10.75 -0.91 11.40
C ARG A 90 9.72 -1.72 12.19
N GLU A 91 8.45 -1.61 11.81
CA GLU A 91 7.32 -2.31 12.44
C GLU A 91 7.05 -3.67 11.79
N GLY A 92 7.28 -3.81 10.49
CA GLY A 92 7.14 -5.09 9.79
C GLY A 92 7.24 -4.99 8.27
N PRO A 93 6.85 -6.06 7.56
CA PRO A 93 6.74 -6.04 6.10
C PRO A 93 5.71 -5.01 5.63
N VAL A 94 6.05 -4.32 4.54
CA VAL A 94 5.26 -3.23 3.95
C VAL A 94 4.84 -3.61 2.55
N PHE A 95 3.59 -3.33 2.21
CA PHE A 95 3.08 -3.45 0.85
C PHE A 95 2.74 -2.06 0.31
N VAL A 96 3.09 -1.80 -0.94
CA VAL A 96 2.84 -0.51 -1.59
C VAL A 96 2.08 -0.75 -2.90
N HIS A 97 1.05 0.04 -3.17
CA HIS A 97 0.26 -0.05 -4.40
C HIS A 97 -0.13 1.31 -4.95
#